data_AF-A0A7X9DXV9-F1
#
_entry.id   AF-A0A7X9DXV9-F1
#
_cell.length_a   1.000
_cell.length_b   1.000
_cell.length_c   1.000
_cell.angle_alpha   90.00
_cell.angle_beta   90.00
_cell.angle_gamma   90.00
#
_symmetry.space_group_name_H-M   'P 1'
#
loop_
_entity.id
_entity.type
_entity.pdbx_description
1 polymer ?
#
loop_
_entity_poly.entity_id
_entity_poly.type
_entity_poly.pdbx_seq_one_letter_code
_entity_poly.pdbx_strand_id
1 'polypeptide(L)'
;MTDRPRTRCQECAAPVPFLPGAGSRLCPFCDTINLVRERAVATPPLELRTDEVFRLLQQGKPQLALDAAERILAPGIESVRLSFYRACALFELGRIQEAAYALIDLTGLDAPAPLRADVQAELAEVLIAADRLEEAAQACRRAEELLPGHPRARLQHARLLAKKGQPGEASGILEQVQKSLDQPWKVSLPLSSHRVLLLLAELQTTAGHPELARKTLETLLVQATSAPLATVVGACALLARILADDLKKLDAALLVLRHAVLLDPENRLRLLEDLNRVAAQAGGDPTEEVRSFQSSRDELMREVRDALLKQHPPLQEHVASLGPAFLLSDLAADPDRRTDILEGAALRLSLKHFDRGTLYPLKTLEDFRRWVARWRLREAVSRMNLEVEERHRRLNLQEMASRRPTPAMSVPVSRGGARRRRGRVLLFVLAPLLLLAIAFLWLAGDRFLDRFEGRLVAVQCANGQPPCVLIVAGGPAALARYRKLVAPENWFAGLLGRWLDRRVREDGTIEYPLSFPWGDIPAERYLGCIDQPVKKLLFTFAPLCNSGP
;
A
#
# COMPACT_ATOMS: atom_id res chain seq x y z
N MET A 1 8.38 -11.40 34.93
CA MET A 1 8.93 -11.46 33.56
C MET A 1 8.68 -10.12 32.89
N THR A 2 9.71 -9.31 32.73
CA THR A 2 9.62 -7.99 32.08
C THR A 2 9.57 -8.18 30.57
N ASP A 3 8.37 -8.02 30.01
CA ASP A 3 8.15 -8.09 28.56
C ASP A 3 8.93 -6.93 27.90
N ARG A 4 9.92 -7.27 27.07
CA ARG A 4 10.74 -6.27 26.38
C ARG A 4 9.85 -5.50 25.40
N PRO A 5 9.92 -4.16 25.34
CA PRO A 5 9.16 -3.39 24.36
C PRO A 5 9.56 -3.86 22.95
N ARG A 6 8.56 -4.21 22.14
CA ARG A 6 8.77 -4.70 20.78
C ARG A 6 9.20 -3.54 19.89
N THR A 7 10.46 -3.54 19.44
CA THR A 7 11.05 -2.52 18.54
C THR A 7 10.78 -2.81 17.06
N ARG A 8 9.91 -3.78 16.76
CA ARG A 8 9.65 -4.26 15.40
C ARG A 8 8.15 -4.36 15.17
N CYS A 9 7.73 -4.15 13.93
CA CYS A 9 6.37 -4.43 13.49
C CYS A 9 6.00 -5.89 13.83
N GLN A 10 4.81 -6.10 14.37
CA GLN A 10 4.34 -7.43 14.75
C GLN A 10 4.20 -8.37 13.55
N GLU A 11 3.87 -7.82 12.38
CA GLU A 11 3.66 -8.61 11.15
C GLU A 11 4.98 -8.87 10.39
N CYS A 12 5.63 -7.81 9.88
CA CYS A 12 6.78 -7.96 9.00
C CYS A 12 8.14 -7.99 9.72
N ALA A 13 8.16 -7.82 11.05
CA ALA A 13 9.38 -7.73 11.86
C ALA A 13 10.38 -6.62 11.45
N ALA A 14 9.94 -5.68 10.60
CA ALA A 14 10.73 -4.51 10.22
C ALA A 14 10.91 -3.58 11.44
N PRO A 15 12.08 -2.92 11.58
CA PRO A 15 12.32 -1.97 12.66
C PRO A 15 11.41 -0.75 12.45
N VAL A 16 10.37 -0.62 13.27
CA VAL A 16 9.45 0.53 13.21
C VAL A 16 9.71 1.38 14.43
N PRO A 17 10.15 2.65 14.27
CA PRO A 17 10.39 3.53 15.40
C PRO A 17 9.05 3.92 16.02
N PHE A 18 8.76 3.30 17.14
CA PHE A 18 7.64 3.66 17.98
C PHE A 18 8.07 4.77 18.94
N LEU A 19 7.79 6.02 18.58
CA LEU A 19 7.98 7.14 19.50
C LEU A 19 7.01 6.99 20.68
N PRO A 20 7.44 7.27 21.92
CA PRO A 20 6.51 7.51 23.03
C PRO A 20 5.55 8.64 22.65
N GLY A 21 4.24 8.45 22.83
CA GLY A 21 3.22 9.49 22.63
C GLY A 21 2.40 9.43 21.34
N ALA A 22 2.52 8.40 20.49
CA ALA A 22 1.66 8.25 19.30
C ALA A 22 0.78 6.99 19.41
N GLY A 23 -0.50 7.19 19.70
CA GLY A 23 -1.52 6.14 19.75
C GLY A 23 -1.69 5.46 18.38
N SER A 24 -1.12 4.27 18.23
CA SER A 24 -1.14 3.43 17.03
C SER A 24 -0.42 4.03 15.81
N ARG A 25 0.45 3.26 15.14
CA ARG A 25 1.07 3.65 13.86
C ARG A 25 1.02 2.54 12.85
N LEU A 26 0.71 2.90 11.61
CA LEU A 26 0.93 2.04 10.45
C LEU A 26 2.43 1.79 10.31
N CYS A 27 2.81 0.52 10.20
CA CYS A 27 4.14 0.14 9.80
C CYS A 27 4.36 0.63 8.36
N PRO A 28 5.35 1.50 8.08
CA PRO A 28 5.58 2.00 6.72
C PRO A 28 6.06 0.92 5.75
N PHE A 29 6.29 -0.31 6.25
CA PHE A 29 6.80 -1.44 5.47
C PHE A 29 5.73 -2.46 5.08
N CYS A 30 4.62 -2.56 5.83
CA CYS A 30 3.58 -3.55 5.56
C CYS A 30 2.16 -3.06 5.90
N ASP A 31 2.00 -1.76 6.16
CA ASP A 31 0.74 -1.10 6.51
C ASP A 31 0.00 -1.73 7.72
N THR A 32 0.68 -2.50 8.57
CA THR A 32 0.08 -3.04 9.79
C THR A 32 0.07 -2.00 10.91
N ILE A 33 -1.09 -1.79 11.52
CA ILE A 33 -1.23 -0.91 12.69
C ILE A 33 -0.58 -1.58 13.91
N ASN A 34 0.41 -0.93 14.50
CA ASN A 34 1.06 -1.38 15.73
C ASN A 34 0.74 -0.43 16.89
N LEU A 35 0.29 -1.01 18.01
CA LEU A 35 0.02 -0.30 19.26
C LEU A 35 1.29 -0.26 20.13
N VAL A 36 1.62 0.93 20.63
CA VAL A 36 2.84 1.18 21.42
C VAL A 36 2.44 1.74 22.76
N ARG A 37 2.89 1.11 23.85
CA ARG A 37 2.76 1.66 25.21
C ARG A 37 4.00 2.46 25.59
N GLU A 38 3.77 3.60 26.24
CA GLU A 38 4.80 4.57 26.63
C GLU A 38 5.75 4.04 27.71
N ARG A 39 7.06 4.20 27.52
CA ARG A 39 8.03 4.36 28.60
C ARG A 39 9.14 5.33 28.19
N ALA A 40 9.33 6.39 28.98
CA ALA A 40 10.46 7.30 28.85
C ALA A 40 11.75 6.60 29.30
N VAL A 41 12.77 6.55 28.44
CA VAL A 41 14.12 6.06 28.77
C VAL A 41 15.08 7.25 28.67
N ALA A 42 15.89 7.49 29.72
CA ALA A 42 16.73 8.69 29.87
C ALA A 42 17.90 8.78 28.87
N THR A 43 18.26 7.70 28.18
CA THR A 43 19.13 7.74 27.00
C THR A 43 18.66 6.66 26.04
N PRO A 44 18.34 6.99 24.78
CA PRO A 44 17.88 5.98 23.83
C PRO A 44 18.99 4.92 23.65
N PRO A 45 18.66 3.61 23.74
CA PRO A 45 19.63 2.55 23.49
C PRO A 45 20.26 2.70 22.09
N LEU A 46 21.43 2.10 21.88
CA LEU A 46 22.19 2.20 20.63
C LEU A 46 21.34 1.88 19.40
N GLU A 47 20.42 0.94 19.53
CA GLU A 47 19.46 0.55 18.51
C GLU A 47 18.54 1.73 18.12
N LEU A 48 17.95 2.44 19.08
CA LEU A 48 17.08 3.59 18.77
C LEU A 48 17.85 4.74 18.12
N ARG A 49 19.11 4.95 18.52
CA ARG A 49 19.98 5.94 17.86
C ARG A 49 20.37 5.52 16.44
N THR A 50 20.57 4.22 16.22
CA THR A 50 20.81 3.65 14.88
C THR A 50 19.57 3.77 14.00
N ASP A 51 18.38 3.57 14.56
CA ASP A 51 17.10 3.74 13.86
C ASP A 51 16.86 5.21 13.46
N GLU A 52 17.38 6.18 14.23
CA GLU A 52 17.36 7.59 13.84
C GLU A 52 18.21 7.87 12.60
N VAL A 53 19.42 7.30 12.51
CA VAL A 53 20.26 7.40 11.30
C VAL A 53 19.53 6.83 10.08
N PHE A 54 18.94 5.64 10.24
CA PHE A 54 18.12 5.02 9.20
C PHE A 54 16.94 5.91 8.78
N ARG A 55 16.23 6.51 9.74
CA ARG A 55 15.13 7.44 9.47
C ARG A 55 15.59 8.66 8.68
N LEU A 56 16.76 9.21 8.98
CA LEU A 56 17.32 10.36 8.25
C LEU A 56 17.65 9.99 6.80
N LEU A 57 18.19 8.78 6.56
CA LEU A 57 18.38 8.24 5.21
C LEU A 57 17.06 8.11 4.45
N GLN A 58 16.03 7.52 5.06
CA GLN A 58 14.70 7.39 4.44
C GLN A 58 14.05 8.74 4.12
N GLN A 59 14.43 9.80 4.83
CA GLN A 59 13.98 11.18 4.58
C GLN A 59 14.79 11.90 3.49
N GLY A 60 15.78 11.25 2.88
CA GLY A 60 16.67 11.89 1.90
C GLY A 60 17.55 12.97 2.52
N LYS A 61 17.94 12.82 3.79
CA LYS A 61 18.82 13.76 4.52
C LYS A 61 20.17 13.09 4.82
N PRO A 62 20.96 12.74 3.80
CA PRO A 62 22.14 11.91 3.98
C PRO A 62 23.24 12.62 4.79
N GLN A 63 23.37 13.94 4.71
CA GLN A 63 24.34 14.68 5.54
C GLN A 63 24.02 14.55 7.04
N LEU A 64 22.78 14.82 7.43
CA LEU A 64 22.35 14.69 8.83
C LEU A 64 22.47 13.23 9.33
N ALA A 65 22.20 12.26 8.44
CA ALA A 65 22.39 10.85 8.76
C ALA A 65 23.86 10.52 9.02
N LEU A 66 24.77 11.02 8.18
CA LEU A 66 26.21 10.86 8.35
C LEU A 66 26.70 11.47 9.66
N ASP A 67 26.35 12.73 9.94
CA ASP A 67 26.74 13.43 11.17
C ASP A 67 26.19 12.74 12.43
N ALA A 68 24.98 12.17 12.34
CA ALA A 68 24.41 11.38 13.43
C ALA A 68 25.15 10.05 13.61
N ALA A 69 25.48 9.34 12.53
CA ALA A 69 26.21 8.08 12.59
C ALA A 69 27.62 8.26 13.18
N GLU A 70 28.35 9.30 12.76
CA GLU A 70 29.71 9.58 13.24
C GLU A 70 29.73 9.97 14.72
N ARG A 71 28.73 10.69 15.22
CA ARG A 71 28.58 10.95 16.66
C ARG A 71 28.32 9.70 17.49
N ILE A 72 27.68 8.68 16.90
CA ILE A 72 27.38 7.42 17.59
C ILE A 72 28.59 6.48 17.53
N LEU A 73 29.35 6.46 16.42
CA LEU A 73 30.55 5.65 16.20
C LEU A 73 31.79 6.18 16.96
N ALA A 74 31.64 6.49 18.24
CA ALA A 74 32.76 6.81 19.12
C ALA A 74 33.69 5.59 19.32
N PRO A 75 34.98 5.79 19.66
CA PRO A 75 35.91 4.70 19.91
C PRO A 75 35.34 3.67 20.89
N GLY A 76 35.33 2.39 20.51
CA GLY A 76 34.82 1.28 21.32
C GLY A 76 33.36 0.86 21.05
N ILE A 77 32.62 1.57 20.19
CA ILE A 77 31.30 1.14 19.74
C ILE A 77 31.42 0.48 18.36
N GLU A 78 31.25 -0.85 18.32
CA GLU A 78 31.22 -1.62 17.08
C GLU A 78 29.77 -2.00 16.72
N SER A 79 29.28 -1.48 15.61
CA SER A 79 27.95 -1.84 15.08
C SER A 79 27.98 -1.90 13.56
N VAL A 80 27.99 -3.13 13.02
CA VAL A 80 27.99 -3.38 11.57
C VAL A 80 26.82 -2.67 10.89
N ARG A 81 25.64 -2.65 11.53
CA ARG A 81 24.45 -1.98 10.98
C ARG A 81 24.62 -0.46 10.92
N LEU A 82 25.17 0.14 11.97
CA LEU A 82 25.39 1.59 12.00
C LEU A 82 26.44 2.00 10.96
N SER A 83 27.53 1.24 10.86
CA SER A 83 28.56 1.44 9.83
C SER A 83 28.00 1.23 8.42
N PHE A 84 27.09 0.28 8.23
CA PHE A 84 26.36 0.11 6.97
C PHE A 84 25.54 1.34 6.61
N TYR A 85 24.74 1.89 7.54
CA TYR A 85 23.99 3.12 7.30
C TYR A 85 24.89 4.34 7.06
N ARG A 86 26.04 4.42 7.74
CA ARG A 86 27.05 5.43 7.43
C ARG A 86 27.53 5.31 5.98
N ALA A 87 27.82 4.10 5.50
CA ALA A 87 28.24 3.89 4.13
C ALA A 87 27.15 4.26 3.11
N CYS A 88 25.88 3.95 3.38
CA CYS A 88 24.76 4.42 2.58
C CYS A 88 24.69 5.96 2.54
N ALA A 89 24.90 6.63 3.69
CA ALA A 89 24.91 8.09 3.75
C ALA A 89 26.03 8.71 2.91
N LEU A 90 27.23 8.13 2.95
CA LEU A 90 28.36 8.52 2.09
C LEU A 90 28.01 8.39 0.60
N PHE A 91 27.35 7.29 0.23
CA PHE A 91 26.96 7.05 -1.16
C PHE A 91 25.93 8.07 -1.65
N GLU A 92 24.87 8.34 -0.88
CA GLU A 92 23.84 9.33 -1.22
C GLU A 92 24.39 10.77 -1.27
N LEU A 93 25.53 11.05 -0.64
CA LEU A 93 26.27 12.32 -0.77
C LEU A 93 27.18 12.37 -2.00
N GLY A 94 27.25 11.31 -2.80
CA GLY A 94 28.14 11.21 -3.95
C GLY A 94 29.59 10.90 -3.60
N ARG A 95 29.90 10.55 -2.34
CA ARG A 95 31.25 10.13 -1.90
C ARG A 95 31.49 8.66 -2.25
N ILE A 96 31.43 8.35 -3.54
CA ILE A 96 31.35 6.98 -4.08
C ILE A 96 32.52 6.12 -3.61
N GLN A 97 33.76 6.62 -3.68
CA GLN A 97 34.94 5.83 -3.30
C GLN A 97 34.97 5.51 -1.80
N GLU A 98 34.66 6.49 -0.95
CA GLU A 98 34.62 6.28 0.50
C GLU A 98 33.51 5.31 0.90
N ALA A 99 32.36 5.39 0.25
CA ALA A 99 31.27 4.43 0.43
C ALA A 99 31.69 3.01 0.01
N ALA A 100 32.41 2.87 -1.11
CA ALA A 100 32.90 1.58 -1.59
C ALA A 100 33.87 0.94 -0.59
N TYR A 101 34.87 1.69 -0.12
CA TYR A 101 35.81 1.19 0.89
C TYR A 101 35.10 0.83 2.20
N ALA A 102 34.22 1.70 2.69
CA ALA A 102 33.45 1.42 3.89
C ALA A 102 32.61 0.15 3.76
N LEU A 103 31.98 -0.11 2.62
CA LEU A 103 31.22 -1.34 2.38
C LEU A 103 32.12 -2.58 2.26
N ILE A 104 33.28 -2.47 1.61
CA ILE A 104 34.27 -3.55 1.50
C ILE A 104 34.72 -4.00 2.89
N ASP A 105 35.05 -3.06 3.78
CA ASP A 105 35.47 -3.35 5.15
C ASP A 105 34.39 -4.15 5.91
N LEU A 106 33.11 -3.83 5.68
CA LEU A 106 31.99 -4.56 6.31
C LEU A 106 31.81 -5.98 5.78
N THR A 107 32.31 -6.31 4.59
CA THR A 107 32.19 -7.67 4.05
C THR A 107 32.99 -8.70 4.83
N GLY A 108 34.02 -8.27 5.58
CA GLY A 108 34.85 -9.13 6.42
C GLY A 108 34.35 -9.31 7.85
N LEU A 109 33.29 -8.62 8.26
CA LEU A 109 32.76 -8.65 9.63
C LEU A 109 31.68 -9.73 9.80
N ASP A 110 31.59 -10.29 11.01
CA ASP A 110 30.51 -11.22 11.34
C ASP A 110 29.18 -10.46 11.54
N ALA A 111 28.16 -10.92 10.83
CA ALA A 111 26.83 -10.33 10.85
C ALA A 111 25.76 -11.33 10.37
N PRO A 112 24.48 -11.15 10.76
CA PRO A 112 23.39 -11.97 10.27
C PRO A 112 23.35 -11.98 8.73
N ALA A 113 23.07 -13.15 8.15
CA ALA A 113 23.08 -13.36 6.69
C ALA A 113 22.28 -12.29 5.91
N PRO A 114 21.09 -11.84 6.36
CA PRO A 114 20.37 -10.80 5.61
C PRO A 114 21.09 -9.45 5.58
N LEU A 115 21.74 -9.03 6.68
CA LEU A 115 22.53 -7.79 6.71
C LEU A 115 23.77 -7.90 5.82
N ARG A 116 24.42 -9.08 5.79
CA ARG A 116 25.53 -9.32 4.87
C ARG A 116 25.08 -9.28 3.40
N ALA A 117 23.89 -9.78 3.10
CA ALA A 117 23.31 -9.68 1.77
C ALA A 117 22.97 -8.23 1.40
N ASP A 118 22.44 -7.42 2.33
CA ASP A 118 22.22 -5.99 2.14
C ASP A 118 23.53 -5.24 1.85
N VAL A 119 24.60 -5.53 2.60
CA VAL A 119 25.93 -4.95 2.39
C VAL A 119 26.45 -5.27 0.99
N GLN A 120 26.35 -6.52 0.54
CA GLN A 120 26.77 -6.93 -0.81
C GLN A 120 25.90 -6.27 -1.90
N ALA A 121 24.59 -6.16 -1.69
CA ALA A 121 23.69 -5.50 -2.64
C ALA A 121 23.94 -3.99 -2.74
N GLU A 122 24.23 -3.32 -1.62
CA GLU A 122 24.63 -1.90 -1.61
C GLU A 122 26.00 -1.72 -2.26
N LEU A 123 26.97 -2.61 -1.98
CA LEU A 123 28.28 -2.57 -2.61
C LEU A 123 28.16 -2.68 -4.13
N ALA A 124 27.29 -3.55 -4.63
CA ALA A 124 27.02 -3.63 -6.06
C ALA A 124 26.50 -2.31 -6.63
N GLU A 125 25.60 -1.61 -5.92
CA GLU A 125 25.08 -0.30 -6.34
C GLU A 125 26.19 0.75 -6.43
N VAL A 126 27.04 0.83 -5.40
CA VAL A 126 28.19 1.76 -5.36
C VAL A 126 29.19 1.44 -6.48
N LEU A 127 29.47 0.16 -6.73
CA LEU A 127 30.38 -0.27 -7.78
C LEU A 127 29.83 0.00 -9.19
N ILE A 128 28.51 -0.11 -9.41
CA ILE A 128 27.86 0.32 -10.66
C ILE A 128 28.04 1.83 -10.86
N ALA A 129 27.87 2.63 -9.81
CA ALA A 129 28.08 4.08 -9.88
C ALA A 129 29.54 4.46 -10.14
N ALA A 130 30.49 3.62 -9.68
CA ALA A 130 31.92 3.74 -9.96
C ALA A 130 32.36 3.14 -11.31
N ASP A 131 31.42 2.65 -12.13
CA ASP A 131 31.66 1.97 -13.42
C ASP A 131 32.51 0.68 -13.32
N ARG A 132 32.56 0.06 -12.13
CA ARG A 132 33.28 -1.20 -11.85
C ARG A 132 32.35 -2.41 -12.02
N LEU A 133 31.87 -2.60 -13.25
CA LEU A 133 30.73 -3.49 -13.56
C LEU A 133 30.95 -4.97 -13.21
N GLU A 134 32.16 -5.50 -13.39
CA GLU A 134 32.44 -6.92 -13.09
C GLU A 134 32.48 -7.22 -11.58
N GLU A 135 33.01 -6.29 -10.79
CA GLU A 135 32.99 -6.39 -9.34
C GLU A 135 31.57 -6.22 -8.79
N ALA A 136 30.78 -5.33 -9.38
CA ALA A 136 29.36 -5.21 -9.07
C ALA A 136 28.60 -6.51 -9.35
N ALA A 137 28.88 -7.18 -10.47
CA ALA A 137 28.30 -8.47 -10.80
C ALA A 137 28.62 -9.54 -9.74
N GLN A 138 29.87 -9.56 -9.27
CA GLN A 138 30.29 -10.48 -8.21
C GLN A 138 29.59 -10.16 -6.87
N ALA A 139 29.43 -8.89 -6.53
CA ALA A 139 28.71 -8.46 -5.33
C ALA A 139 27.22 -8.85 -5.39
N CYS A 140 26.55 -8.68 -6.54
CA CYS A 140 25.19 -9.17 -6.76
C CYS A 140 25.08 -10.68 -6.54
N ARG A 141 25.99 -11.47 -7.14
CA ARG A 141 26.01 -12.93 -6.97
C ARG A 141 26.14 -13.34 -5.50
N ARG A 142 27.08 -12.73 -4.77
CA ARG A 142 27.28 -13.00 -3.33
C ARG A 142 26.03 -12.64 -2.51
N ALA A 143 25.36 -11.54 -2.82
CA ALA A 143 24.13 -11.17 -2.13
C ALA A 143 23.02 -12.22 -2.34
N GLU A 144 22.89 -12.75 -3.56
CA GLU A 144 21.91 -13.81 -3.88
C GLU A 144 22.29 -15.19 -3.31
N GLU A 145 23.59 -15.50 -3.20
CA GLU A 145 24.07 -16.70 -2.49
C GLU A 145 23.74 -16.66 -0.99
N LEU A 146 23.85 -15.48 -0.37
CA LEU A 146 23.52 -15.27 1.04
C LEU A 146 22.01 -15.27 1.29
N LEU A 147 21.23 -14.69 0.37
CA LEU A 147 19.78 -14.66 0.43
C LEU A 147 19.17 -14.82 -0.97
N PRO A 148 18.76 -16.04 -1.36
CA PRO A 148 18.13 -16.27 -2.65
C PRO A 148 16.89 -15.39 -2.85
N GLY A 149 16.85 -14.68 -3.97
CA GLY A 149 15.75 -13.77 -4.27
C GLY A 149 15.86 -12.38 -3.64
N HIS A 150 16.98 -12.03 -3.00
CA HIS A 150 17.19 -10.72 -2.38
C HIS A 150 16.79 -9.58 -3.35
N PRO A 151 15.75 -8.79 -3.04
CA PRO A 151 15.14 -7.90 -4.02
C PRO A 151 16.10 -6.78 -4.44
N ARG A 152 16.98 -6.32 -3.52
CA ARG A 152 17.97 -5.27 -3.85
C ARG A 152 19.07 -5.76 -4.75
N ALA A 153 19.55 -6.99 -4.54
CA ALA A 153 20.58 -7.59 -5.37
C ALA A 153 20.07 -7.77 -6.80
N ARG A 154 18.82 -8.24 -6.95
CA ARG A 154 18.15 -8.34 -8.25
C ARG A 154 17.91 -7.00 -8.92
N LEU A 155 17.55 -5.95 -8.16
CA LEU A 155 17.50 -4.59 -8.70
C LEU A 155 18.86 -4.15 -9.27
N GLN A 156 19.94 -4.36 -8.52
CA GLN A 156 21.28 -3.99 -9.00
C GLN A 156 21.72 -4.85 -10.19
N HIS A 157 21.36 -6.14 -10.22
CA HIS A 157 21.59 -7.00 -11.37
C HIS A 157 20.86 -6.48 -12.62
N ALA A 158 19.59 -6.06 -12.49
CA ALA A 158 18.88 -5.43 -13.60
C ALA A 158 19.57 -4.13 -14.08
N ARG A 159 20.03 -3.28 -13.16
CA ARG A 159 20.80 -2.06 -13.52
C ARG A 159 22.12 -2.39 -14.23
N LEU A 160 22.80 -3.44 -13.80
CA LEU A 160 24.02 -3.93 -14.46
C LEU A 160 23.72 -4.38 -15.90
N LEU A 161 22.66 -5.15 -16.12
CA LEU A 161 22.23 -5.57 -17.46
C LEU A 161 21.86 -4.36 -18.34
N ALA A 162 21.17 -3.38 -17.76
CA ALA A 162 20.85 -2.13 -18.46
C ALA A 162 22.12 -1.38 -18.90
N LYS A 163 23.13 -1.27 -18.02
CA LYS A 163 24.45 -0.69 -18.34
C LYS A 163 25.19 -1.47 -19.43
N LYS A 164 24.99 -2.79 -19.51
CA LYS A 164 25.52 -3.66 -20.57
C LYS A 164 24.71 -3.59 -21.88
N GLY A 165 23.69 -2.74 -21.97
CA GLY A 165 22.87 -2.59 -23.17
C GLY A 165 21.81 -3.68 -23.34
N GLN A 166 21.40 -4.36 -22.25
CA GLN A 166 20.40 -5.43 -22.25
C GLN A 166 19.12 -5.02 -21.49
N PRO A 167 18.39 -3.98 -21.93
CA PRO A 167 17.23 -3.44 -21.21
C PRO A 167 16.05 -4.42 -21.14
N GLY A 168 15.88 -5.29 -22.14
CA GLY A 168 14.84 -6.33 -22.15
C GLY A 168 15.00 -7.33 -21.01
N GLU A 169 16.19 -7.94 -20.87
CA GLU A 169 16.48 -8.84 -19.75
C GLU A 169 16.37 -8.14 -18.38
N ALA A 170 16.86 -6.90 -18.30
CA ALA A 170 16.77 -6.09 -17.10
C ALA A 170 15.30 -5.87 -16.65
N SER A 171 14.41 -5.53 -17.60
CA SER A 171 12.98 -5.35 -17.32
C SER A 171 12.32 -6.65 -16.82
N GLY A 172 12.66 -7.79 -17.41
CA GLY A 172 12.18 -9.10 -16.97
C GLY A 172 12.57 -9.44 -15.52
N ILE A 173 13.79 -9.09 -15.10
CA ILE A 173 14.20 -9.23 -13.69
C ILE A 173 13.38 -8.31 -12.78
N LEU A 174 13.16 -7.04 -13.17
CA LEU A 174 12.40 -6.10 -12.36
C LEU A 174 10.93 -6.47 -12.21
N GLU A 175 10.30 -7.07 -13.22
CA GLU A 175 8.94 -7.61 -13.10
C GLU A 175 8.86 -8.71 -12.04
N GLN A 176 9.90 -9.56 -11.95
CA GLN A 176 9.97 -10.58 -10.90
C GLN A 176 10.18 -9.95 -9.52
N VAL A 177 11.05 -8.95 -9.42
CA VAL A 177 11.27 -8.20 -8.17
C VAL A 177 9.99 -7.55 -7.72
N GLN A 178 9.26 -6.86 -8.61
CA GLN A 178 8.00 -6.20 -8.29
C GLN A 178 6.99 -7.18 -7.69
N LYS A 179 6.80 -8.36 -8.30
CA LYS A 179 5.89 -9.41 -7.81
C LYS A 179 6.32 -9.96 -6.45
N SER A 180 7.61 -9.89 -6.13
CA SER A 180 8.15 -10.41 -4.89
C SER A 180 8.18 -9.37 -3.77
N LEU A 181 7.97 -8.08 -4.05
CA LEU A 181 8.02 -7.02 -3.02
C LEU A 181 6.95 -7.18 -1.94
N ASP A 182 5.82 -7.82 -2.25
CA ASP A 182 4.74 -8.08 -1.29
C ASP A 182 5.11 -9.18 -0.27
N GLN A 183 6.22 -9.90 -0.48
CA GLN A 183 6.69 -10.93 0.44
C GLN A 183 7.39 -10.29 1.65
N PRO A 184 7.28 -10.89 2.87
CA PRO A 184 7.96 -10.38 4.04
C PRO A 184 9.48 -10.65 3.95
N TRP A 185 10.25 -9.63 3.56
CA TRP A 185 11.71 -9.70 3.49
C TRP A 185 12.36 -9.29 4.81
N LYS A 186 13.34 -10.07 5.27
CA LYS A 186 14.19 -9.71 6.42
C LYS A 186 15.36 -8.80 5.99
N VAL A 187 15.09 -7.72 5.27
CA VAL A 187 16.12 -6.79 4.76
C VAL A 187 16.23 -5.54 5.63
N SER A 188 17.42 -4.95 5.68
CA SER A 188 17.73 -3.77 6.50
C SER A 188 17.28 -2.47 5.84
N LEU A 189 17.20 -2.46 4.51
CA LEU A 189 16.72 -1.34 3.68
C LEU A 189 15.76 -1.89 2.60
N PRO A 190 14.44 -1.97 2.88
CA PRO A 190 13.48 -2.49 1.91
C PRO A 190 13.40 -1.57 0.69
N LEU A 191 13.18 -2.18 -0.48
CA LEU A 191 12.98 -1.41 -1.69
C LEU A 191 11.60 -0.79 -1.72
N SER A 192 11.56 0.48 -2.07
CA SER A 192 10.32 1.16 -2.39
C SER A 192 9.78 0.69 -3.75
N SER A 193 8.55 0.17 -3.76
CA SER A 193 7.86 -0.28 -4.98
C SER A 193 7.85 0.76 -6.10
N HIS A 194 7.64 2.05 -5.77
CA HIS A 194 7.64 3.11 -6.78
C HIS A 194 8.98 3.33 -7.49
N ARG A 195 10.13 3.10 -6.83
CA ARG A 195 11.45 3.20 -7.49
C ARG A 195 11.64 2.05 -8.48
N VAL A 196 11.17 0.86 -8.12
CA VAL A 196 11.22 -0.32 -9.01
C VAL A 196 10.31 -0.10 -10.22
N LEU A 197 9.09 0.38 -10.01
CA LEU A 197 8.14 0.70 -11.08
C LEU A 197 8.67 1.76 -12.06
N LEU A 198 9.26 2.84 -11.55
CA LEU A 198 9.81 3.90 -12.40
C LEU A 198 10.97 3.37 -13.26
N LEU A 199 11.92 2.65 -12.66
CA LEU A 199 13.03 2.06 -13.40
C LEU A 199 12.54 0.99 -14.39
N LEU A 200 11.55 0.18 -14.02
CA LEU A 200 10.95 -0.80 -14.92
C LEU A 200 10.36 -0.12 -16.16
N ALA A 201 9.64 0.99 -15.97
CA ALA A 201 9.10 1.76 -17.09
C ALA A 201 10.21 2.34 -17.99
N GLU A 202 11.27 2.92 -17.41
CA GLU A 202 12.42 3.44 -18.17
C GLU A 202 13.08 2.35 -19.03
N LEU A 203 13.27 1.15 -18.46
CA LEU A 203 13.85 0.02 -19.18
C LEU A 203 12.90 -0.53 -20.25
N GLN A 204 11.60 -0.61 -19.97
CA GLN A 204 10.59 -1.00 -20.96
C GLN A 204 10.55 -0.02 -22.14
N THR A 205 10.64 1.29 -21.90
CA THR A 205 10.76 2.30 -22.95
C THR A 205 12.02 2.09 -23.78
N THR A 206 13.17 1.92 -23.12
CA THR A 206 14.47 1.70 -23.80
C THR A 206 14.49 0.39 -24.60
N ALA A 207 13.75 -0.63 -24.15
CA ALA A 207 13.59 -1.90 -24.85
C ALA A 207 12.57 -1.85 -26.02
N GLY A 208 11.94 -0.70 -26.29
CA GLY A 208 10.95 -0.55 -27.35
C GLY A 208 9.57 -1.14 -27.01
N HIS A 209 9.19 -1.13 -25.72
CA HIS A 209 7.90 -1.60 -25.24
C HIS A 209 7.06 -0.47 -24.59
N PRO A 210 6.68 0.58 -25.36
CA PRO A 210 6.02 1.78 -24.82
C PRO A 210 4.66 1.51 -24.16
N GLU A 211 3.88 0.55 -24.67
CA GLU A 211 2.60 0.18 -24.06
C GLU A 211 2.74 -0.52 -22.70
N LEU A 212 3.83 -1.27 -22.48
CA LEU A 212 4.13 -1.84 -21.16
C LEU A 212 4.59 -0.74 -20.21
N ALA A 213 5.52 0.11 -20.64
CA ALA A 213 6.00 1.24 -19.87
C ALA A 213 4.85 2.17 -19.43
N ARG A 214 3.92 2.47 -20.35
CA ARG A 214 2.69 3.22 -20.06
C ARG A 214 1.91 2.60 -18.91
N LYS A 215 1.58 1.30 -19.00
CA LYS A 215 0.80 0.60 -17.96
C LYS A 215 1.53 0.58 -16.61
N THR A 216 2.85 0.41 -16.63
CA THR A 216 3.69 0.45 -15.42
C THR A 216 3.64 1.82 -14.75
N LEU A 217 3.72 2.91 -15.53
CA LEU A 217 3.63 4.29 -15.02
C LEU A 217 2.23 4.65 -14.53
N GLU A 218 1.19 4.24 -15.24
CA GLU A 218 -0.20 4.38 -14.79
C GLU A 218 -0.40 3.64 -13.45
N THR A 219 0.15 2.44 -13.31
CA THR A 219 0.15 1.68 -12.05
C THR A 219 0.88 2.42 -10.94
N LEU A 220 2.05 3.01 -11.21
CA LEU A 220 2.78 3.84 -10.24
C LEU A 220 1.95 5.03 -9.78
N LEU A 221 1.42 5.82 -10.72
CA LEU A 221 0.67 7.04 -10.44
C LEU A 221 -0.65 6.76 -9.71
N VAL A 222 -1.26 5.61 -9.97
CA VAL A 222 -2.51 5.20 -9.32
C VAL A 222 -2.27 4.48 -8.00
N GLN A 223 -1.33 3.55 -7.88
CA GLN A 223 -1.23 2.70 -6.69
C GLN A 223 -0.24 3.22 -5.64
N ALA A 224 0.83 3.91 -6.04
CA ALA A 224 1.89 4.32 -5.12
C ALA A 224 1.59 5.66 -4.42
N THR A 225 0.66 5.66 -3.47
CA THR A 225 0.27 6.83 -2.64
C THR A 225 1.42 7.46 -1.88
N SER A 226 2.41 6.66 -1.48
CA SER A 226 3.57 7.08 -0.70
C SER A 226 4.76 7.53 -1.56
N ALA A 227 4.66 7.47 -2.89
CA ALA A 227 5.78 7.87 -3.76
C ALA A 227 6.19 9.34 -3.50
N PRO A 228 7.49 9.66 -3.41
CA PRO A 228 7.98 11.03 -3.32
C PRO A 228 7.51 11.87 -4.49
N LEU A 229 7.34 13.18 -4.27
CA LEU A 229 6.88 14.10 -5.31
C LEU A 229 7.77 14.05 -6.55
N ALA A 230 9.10 14.04 -6.38
CA ALA A 230 10.05 13.95 -7.50
C ALA A 230 9.82 12.70 -8.37
N THR A 231 9.54 11.54 -7.75
CA THR A 231 9.23 10.30 -8.46
C THR A 231 7.92 10.41 -9.24
N VAL A 232 6.88 11.01 -8.65
CA VAL A 232 5.59 11.22 -9.33
C VAL A 232 5.77 12.13 -10.54
N VAL A 233 6.48 13.24 -10.38
CA VAL A 233 6.74 14.21 -11.46
C VAL A 233 7.58 13.56 -12.58
N GLY A 234 8.62 12.80 -12.22
CA GLY A 234 9.41 12.03 -13.20
C GLY A 234 8.58 10.99 -13.95
N ALA A 235 7.71 10.27 -13.24
CA ALA A 235 6.80 9.31 -13.85
C ALA A 235 5.80 9.99 -14.82
N CYS A 236 5.28 11.17 -14.48
CA CYS A 236 4.43 11.95 -15.38
C CYS A 236 5.18 12.43 -16.62
N ALA A 237 6.41 12.93 -16.47
CA ALA A 237 7.24 13.36 -17.58
C ALA A 237 7.46 12.21 -18.57
N LEU A 238 7.87 11.04 -18.06
CA LEU A 238 8.09 9.85 -18.86
C LEU A 238 6.80 9.36 -19.53
N LEU A 239 5.68 9.33 -18.79
CA LEU A 239 4.38 8.91 -19.32
C LEU A 239 3.92 9.84 -20.45
N ALA A 240 4.07 11.15 -20.28
CA ALA A 240 3.69 12.12 -21.29
C ALA A 240 4.52 11.99 -22.57
N ARG A 241 5.84 11.74 -22.45
CA ARG A 241 6.72 11.47 -23.59
C ARG A 241 6.32 10.20 -24.33
N ILE A 242 6.09 9.09 -23.61
CA ILE A 242 5.60 7.84 -24.23
C ILE A 242 4.28 8.07 -24.96
N LEU A 243 3.34 8.79 -24.34
CA LEU A 243 2.04 9.08 -24.95
C LEU A 243 2.19 9.94 -26.21
N ALA A 244 3.01 10.99 -26.19
CA ALA A 244 3.19 11.89 -27.31
C ALA A 244 4.04 11.31 -28.45
N ASP A 245 5.23 10.80 -28.10
CA ASP A 245 6.27 10.45 -29.06
C ASP A 245 6.08 9.03 -29.61
N ASP A 246 5.76 8.05 -28.76
CA ASP A 246 5.66 6.64 -29.18
C ASP A 246 4.22 6.26 -29.58
N LEU A 247 3.23 6.70 -28.80
CA LEU A 247 1.83 6.28 -28.97
C LEU A 247 0.96 7.29 -29.73
N LYS A 248 1.48 8.49 -30.02
CA LYS A 248 0.80 9.58 -30.74
C LYS A 248 -0.56 9.98 -30.13
N LYS A 249 -0.70 9.86 -28.81
CA LYS A 249 -1.88 10.24 -28.01
C LYS A 249 -1.66 11.63 -27.38
N LEU A 250 -1.63 12.67 -28.22
CA LEU A 250 -1.28 14.03 -27.80
C LEU A 250 -2.22 14.61 -26.73
N ASP A 251 -3.53 14.37 -26.83
CA ASP A 251 -4.51 14.86 -25.84
C ASP A 251 -4.25 14.28 -24.44
N ALA A 252 -3.93 12.99 -24.38
CA ALA A 252 -3.60 12.30 -23.13
C ALA A 252 -2.27 12.81 -22.55
N ALA A 253 -1.27 13.04 -23.42
CA ALA A 253 0.01 13.62 -23.01
C ALA A 253 -0.17 15.04 -22.43
N LEU A 254 -0.96 15.89 -23.09
CA LEU A 254 -1.29 17.25 -22.60
C LEU A 254 -2.03 17.20 -21.27
N LEU A 255 -3.00 16.30 -21.12
CA LEU A 255 -3.73 16.12 -19.86
C LEU A 255 -2.76 15.80 -18.70
N VAL A 256 -1.86 14.83 -18.91
CA VAL A 256 -0.86 14.45 -17.90
C VAL A 256 0.08 15.62 -17.60
N LEU A 257 0.59 16.31 -18.62
CA LEU A 257 1.53 17.44 -18.44
C LEU A 257 0.89 18.61 -17.70
N ARG A 258 -0.35 19.00 -18.03
CA ARG A 258 -1.09 20.07 -17.34
C ARG A 258 -1.23 19.80 -15.84
N HIS A 259 -1.46 18.55 -15.46
CA HIS A 259 -1.46 18.16 -14.05
C HIS A 259 -0.06 18.11 -13.44
N ALA A 260 0.94 17.62 -14.18
CA ALA A 260 2.30 17.47 -13.70
C ALA A 260 3.00 18.82 -13.44
N VAL A 261 2.78 19.83 -14.27
CA VAL A 261 3.35 21.18 -14.05
C VAL A 261 2.85 21.82 -12.76
N LEU A 262 1.64 21.46 -12.29
CA LEU A 262 1.11 21.91 -10.99
C LEU A 262 1.87 21.29 -9.81
N LEU A 263 2.60 20.19 -10.01
CA LEU A 263 3.41 19.52 -9.00
C LEU A 263 4.84 20.08 -8.92
N ASP A 264 5.36 20.62 -10.02
CA ASP A 264 6.72 21.18 -10.12
C ASP A 264 6.67 22.65 -10.60
N PRO A 265 6.21 23.58 -9.75
CA PRO A 265 6.04 24.98 -10.14
C PRO A 265 7.37 25.70 -10.43
N GLU A 266 8.50 25.13 -10.00
CA GLU A 266 9.84 25.64 -10.25
C GLU A 266 10.43 25.08 -11.56
N ASN A 267 9.70 24.21 -12.26
CA ASN A 267 10.12 23.59 -13.52
C ASN A 267 11.50 22.90 -13.42
N ARG A 268 11.83 22.31 -12.27
CA ARG A 268 13.12 21.62 -12.04
C ARG A 268 13.31 20.45 -13.00
N LEU A 269 12.23 19.79 -13.38
CA LEU A 269 12.22 18.65 -14.30
C LEU A 269 11.85 19.02 -15.74
N ARG A 270 11.89 20.31 -16.10
CA ARG A 270 11.70 20.79 -17.47
C ARG A 270 10.33 20.43 -18.07
N LEU A 271 9.32 20.29 -17.22
CA LEU A 271 7.95 19.94 -17.64
C LEU A 271 7.29 21.01 -18.50
N LEU A 272 7.63 22.29 -18.33
CA LEU A 272 7.11 23.36 -19.18
C LEU A 272 7.63 23.24 -20.62
N GLU A 273 8.86 22.76 -20.80
CA GLU A 273 9.43 22.50 -22.13
C GLU A 273 8.74 21.31 -22.81
N ASP A 274 8.47 20.24 -22.05
CA ASP A 274 7.68 19.11 -22.53
C ASP A 274 6.24 19.54 -22.87
N LEU A 275 5.59 20.37 -22.03
CA LEU A 275 4.25 20.92 -22.29
C LEU A 275 4.23 21.75 -23.58
N ASN A 276 5.18 22.68 -23.75
CA ASN A 276 5.28 23.51 -24.95
C ASN A 276 5.51 22.67 -26.20
N ARG A 277 6.38 21.67 -26.13
CA ARG A 277 6.65 20.77 -27.26
C ARG A 277 5.39 20.01 -27.67
N VAL A 278 4.71 19.38 -26.70
CA VAL A 278 3.51 18.57 -26.98
C VAL A 278 2.34 19.46 -27.44
N ALA A 279 2.19 20.66 -26.89
CA ALA A 279 1.17 21.63 -27.31
C ALA A 279 1.38 22.07 -28.77
N ALA A 280 2.62 22.38 -29.15
CA ALA A 280 2.96 22.70 -30.53
C ALA A 280 2.69 21.52 -31.48
N GLN A 281 3.04 20.28 -31.07
CA GLN A 281 2.73 19.07 -31.85
C GLN A 281 1.21 18.86 -32.02
N ALA A 282 0.40 19.28 -31.04
CA ALA A 282 -1.06 19.23 -31.12
C ALA A 282 -1.69 20.41 -31.89
N GLY A 283 -0.87 21.36 -32.39
CA GLY A 283 -1.34 22.55 -33.11
C GLY A 283 -1.89 23.67 -32.21
N GLY A 284 -1.68 23.59 -30.90
CA GLY A 284 -2.03 24.65 -29.95
C GLY A 284 -0.95 25.74 -29.83
N ASP A 285 -1.28 26.87 -29.19
CA ASP A 285 -0.33 27.95 -28.87
C ASP A 285 0.40 27.63 -27.54
N PRO A 286 1.72 27.34 -27.57
CA PRO A 286 2.48 27.06 -26.35
C PRO A 286 2.46 28.21 -25.35
N THR A 287 2.38 29.46 -25.81
CA THR A 287 2.35 30.63 -24.92
C THR A 287 1.01 30.76 -24.19
N GLU A 288 -0.07 30.28 -24.80
CA GLU A 288 -1.38 30.18 -24.16
C GLU A 288 -1.39 29.08 -23.09
N GLU A 289 -0.78 27.91 -23.38
CA GLU A 289 -0.68 26.82 -22.40
C GLU A 289 0.12 27.22 -21.14
N VAL A 290 1.25 27.93 -21.29
CA VAL A 290 2.04 28.41 -20.15
C VAL A 290 1.26 29.44 -19.32
N ARG A 291 0.52 30.36 -19.98
CA ARG A 291 -0.34 31.32 -19.28
C ARG A 291 -1.48 30.62 -18.54
N SER A 292 -2.10 29.63 -19.19
CA SER A 292 -3.15 28.78 -18.61
C SER A 292 -2.64 28.05 -17.37
N PHE A 293 -1.41 27.55 -17.39
CA PHE A 293 -0.77 26.92 -16.23
C PHE A 293 -0.68 27.87 -15.03
N GLN A 294 -0.17 29.09 -15.21
CA GLN A 294 -0.04 30.07 -14.12
C GLN A 294 -1.42 30.37 -13.50
N SER A 295 -2.42 30.60 -14.35
CA SER A 295 -3.82 30.78 -13.91
C SER A 295 -4.34 29.56 -13.14
N SER A 296 -4.12 28.35 -13.65
CA SER A 296 -4.56 27.10 -13.01
C SER A 296 -3.93 26.89 -11.63
N ARG A 297 -2.65 27.26 -11.49
CA ARG A 297 -1.93 27.18 -10.21
C ARG A 297 -2.54 28.14 -9.19
N ASP A 298 -2.78 29.38 -9.60
CA ASP A 298 -3.29 30.43 -8.72
C ASP A 298 -4.77 30.18 -8.36
N GLU A 299 -5.55 29.62 -9.29
CA GLU A 299 -6.90 29.12 -9.06
C GLU A 299 -6.93 27.95 -8.07
N LEU A 300 -6.09 26.93 -8.26
CA LEU A 300 -6.00 25.82 -7.32
C LEU A 300 -5.59 26.30 -5.92
N MET A 301 -4.68 27.28 -5.81
CA MET A 301 -4.32 27.87 -4.52
C MET A 301 -5.48 28.67 -3.89
N ARG A 302 -6.32 29.32 -4.69
CA ARG A 302 -7.57 29.95 -4.19
C ARG A 302 -8.56 28.90 -3.68
N GLU A 303 -8.80 27.84 -4.45
CA GLU A 303 -9.69 26.74 -4.03
C GLU A 303 -9.24 26.11 -2.70
N VAL A 304 -7.94 25.83 -2.56
CA VAL A 304 -7.35 25.26 -1.33
C VAL A 304 -7.55 26.19 -0.14
N ARG A 305 -7.32 27.50 -0.31
CA ARG A 305 -7.57 28.50 0.73
C ARG A 305 -9.04 28.55 1.13
N ASP A 306 -9.94 28.61 0.16
CA ASP A 306 -11.38 28.67 0.42
C ASP A 306 -11.88 27.41 1.13
N ALA A 307 -11.37 26.24 0.76
CA ALA A 307 -11.69 24.98 1.43
C ALA A 307 -11.20 24.97 2.88
N LEU A 308 -9.99 25.47 3.15
CA LEU A 308 -9.46 25.59 4.50
C LEU A 308 -10.21 26.61 5.35
N LEU A 309 -10.54 27.78 4.82
CA LEU A 309 -11.32 28.81 5.52
C LEU A 309 -12.71 28.31 5.89
N LYS A 310 -13.36 27.55 5.00
CA LYS A 310 -14.65 26.91 5.29
C LYS A 310 -14.55 25.80 6.33
N GLN A 311 -13.43 25.08 6.36
CA GLN A 311 -13.21 24.00 7.31
C GLN A 311 -12.75 24.50 8.69
N HIS A 312 -12.02 25.61 8.72
CA HIS A 312 -11.51 26.22 9.94
C HIS A 312 -11.76 27.75 9.92
N PRO A 313 -13.00 28.19 10.23
CA PRO A 313 -13.40 29.59 10.22
C PRO A 313 -12.52 30.58 11.01
N PRO A 314 -11.87 30.21 12.14
CA PRO A 314 -10.94 31.11 12.84
C PRO A 314 -9.78 31.65 11.99
N LEU A 315 -9.44 30.99 10.87
CA LEU A 315 -8.45 31.50 9.93
C LEU A 315 -8.90 32.72 9.13
N GLN A 316 -10.18 33.12 9.20
CA GLN A 316 -10.69 34.30 8.50
C GLN A 316 -9.96 35.58 8.92
N GLU A 317 -9.49 35.66 10.17
CA GLU A 317 -8.69 36.78 10.67
C GLU A 317 -7.28 36.81 10.06
N HIS A 318 -6.82 35.69 9.49
CA HIS A 318 -5.46 35.46 8.99
C HIS A 318 -5.41 35.26 7.47
N VAL A 319 -6.47 35.61 6.72
CA VAL A 319 -6.58 35.36 5.27
C VAL A 319 -5.41 35.96 4.50
N ALA A 320 -4.95 37.16 4.88
CA ALA A 320 -3.83 37.83 4.24
C ALA A 320 -2.50 37.06 4.41
N SER A 321 -2.36 36.26 5.47
CA SER A 321 -1.19 35.44 5.75
C SER A 321 -1.25 34.02 5.17
N LEU A 322 -2.37 33.59 4.59
CA LEU A 322 -2.52 32.27 3.95
C LEU A 322 -1.81 32.23 2.58
N GLY A 323 -0.52 32.53 2.54
CA GLY A 323 0.32 32.39 1.35
C GLY A 323 0.89 30.97 1.18
N PRO A 324 1.60 30.69 0.08
CA PRO A 324 2.24 29.39 -0.14
C PRO A 324 3.16 28.93 1.00
N ALA A 325 3.84 29.87 1.66
CA ALA A 325 4.75 29.63 2.78
C ALA A 325 4.06 29.48 4.15
N PHE A 326 2.73 29.61 4.23
CA PHE A 326 2.00 29.46 5.47
C PHE A 326 2.25 28.08 6.08
N LEU A 327 2.67 28.04 7.35
CA LEU A 327 3.01 26.80 8.04
C LEU A 327 1.73 26.12 8.53
N LEU A 328 1.53 24.87 8.14
CA LEU A 328 0.37 24.09 8.57
C LEU A 328 0.38 23.79 10.08
N SER A 329 1.54 23.92 10.75
CA SER A 329 1.62 23.89 12.21
C SER A 329 0.78 24.98 12.89
N ASP A 330 0.51 26.08 12.19
CA ASP A 330 -0.22 27.22 12.75
C ASP A 330 -1.74 26.98 12.70
N LEU A 331 -2.20 25.93 12.00
CA LEU A 331 -3.61 25.49 12.01
C LEU A 331 -4.01 24.90 13.38
N ALA A 332 -3.12 24.11 13.97
CA ALA A 332 -3.31 23.48 15.28
C ALA A 332 -1.96 22.93 15.77
N ALA A 333 -1.69 23.10 17.07
CA ALA A 333 -0.52 22.52 17.72
C ALA A 333 -0.54 20.98 17.71
N ASP A 334 -1.73 20.40 17.83
CA ASP A 334 -1.95 18.95 17.77
C ASP A 334 -1.93 18.45 16.31
N PRO A 335 -1.02 17.52 15.94
CA PRO A 335 -0.94 16.98 14.59
C PRO A 335 -2.20 16.25 14.13
N ASP A 336 -2.95 15.63 15.04
CA ASP A 336 -4.16 14.88 14.69
C ASP A 336 -5.28 15.84 14.32
N ARG A 337 -5.53 16.85 15.15
CA ARG A 337 -6.47 17.93 14.84
C ARG A 337 -6.11 18.68 13.55
N ARG A 338 -4.82 18.94 13.31
CA ARG A 338 -4.37 19.52 12.04
C ARG A 338 -4.75 18.61 10.86
N THR A 339 -4.53 17.31 11.00
CA THR A 339 -4.89 16.33 9.96
C THR A 339 -6.40 16.31 9.70
N ASP A 340 -7.24 16.42 10.75
CA ASP A 340 -8.70 16.50 10.60
C ASP A 340 -9.15 17.75 9.82
N ILE A 341 -8.47 18.88 10.05
CA ILE A 341 -8.72 20.12 9.28
C ILE A 341 -8.35 19.92 7.82
N LEU A 342 -7.19 19.32 7.52
CA LEU A 342 -6.76 19.05 6.15
C LEU A 342 -7.67 18.03 5.45
N GLU A 343 -8.09 16.98 6.15
CA GLU A 343 -9.02 15.97 5.67
C GLU A 343 -10.37 16.59 5.31
N GLY A 344 -10.94 17.42 6.20
CA GLY A 344 -12.17 18.14 5.93
C GLY A 344 -12.06 19.11 4.75
N ALA A 345 -10.92 19.78 4.59
CA ALA A 345 -10.65 20.61 3.42
C ALA A 345 -10.55 19.78 2.13
N ALA A 346 -9.87 18.63 2.16
CA ALA A 346 -9.77 17.71 1.03
C ALA A 346 -11.13 17.17 0.57
N LEU A 347 -12.01 16.81 1.52
CA LEU A 347 -13.39 16.40 1.24
C LEU A 347 -14.21 17.52 0.57
N ARG A 348 -14.03 18.78 1.01
CA ARG A 348 -14.66 19.96 0.37
C ARG A 348 -14.15 20.20 -1.05
N LEU A 349 -12.90 19.82 -1.33
CA LEU A 349 -12.33 19.81 -2.68
C LEU A 349 -12.75 18.59 -3.52
N SER A 350 -13.74 17.82 -3.03
CA SER A 350 -14.29 16.63 -3.67
C SER A 350 -13.32 15.46 -3.84
N LEU A 351 -12.22 15.44 -3.09
CA LEU A 351 -11.32 14.29 -3.06
C LEU A 351 -11.94 13.20 -2.18
N LYS A 352 -12.29 12.05 -2.78
CA LYS A 352 -13.01 10.98 -2.06
C LYS A 352 -12.12 9.82 -1.62
N HIS A 353 -11.04 9.57 -2.36
CA HIS A 353 -10.20 8.40 -2.16
C HIS A 353 -8.78 8.88 -1.90
N PHE A 354 -8.45 9.14 -0.63
CA PHE A 354 -7.09 9.46 -0.23
C PHE A 354 -6.72 8.77 1.09
N ASP A 355 -5.42 8.59 1.29
CA ASP A 355 -4.88 8.05 2.54
C ASP A 355 -4.60 9.21 3.50
N ARG A 356 -5.28 9.22 4.66
CA ARG A 356 -5.10 10.21 5.73
C ARG A 356 -3.64 10.29 6.20
N GLY A 357 -2.89 9.18 6.16
CA GLY A 357 -1.48 9.13 6.50
C GLY A 357 -0.60 10.07 5.66
N THR A 358 -1.02 10.35 4.42
CA THR A 358 -0.27 11.22 3.50
C THR A 358 -0.43 12.72 3.80
N LEU A 359 -1.33 13.10 4.71
CA LEU A 359 -1.52 14.49 5.15
C LEU A 359 -0.56 14.90 6.28
N TYR A 360 -0.08 13.94 7.09
CA TYR A 360 0.83 14.19 8.21
C TYR A 360 2.16 14.88 7.85
N PRO A 361 2.87 14.51 6.76
CA PRO A 361 4.18 15.07 6.47
C PRO A 361 4.12 16.48 5.87
N LEU A 362 2.92 17.00 5.56
CA LEU A 362 2.75 18.31 4.95
C LEU A 362 3.11 19.42 5.95
N LYS A 363 3.96 20.35 5.51
CA LYS A 363 4.46 21.43 6.38
C LYS A 363 3.89 22.78 6.02
N THR A 364 3.66 23.01 4.74
CA THR A 364 3.23 24.31 4.20
C THR A 364 1.93 24.19 3.43
N LEU A 365 1.26 25.32 3.22
CA LEU A 365 0.08 25.40 2.37
C LEU A 365 0.39 24.99 0.92
N GLU A 366 1.59 25.30 0.44
CA GLU A 366 2.08 24.83 -0.85
C GLU A 366 2.22 23.30 -0.93
N ASP A 367 2.68 22.65 0.15
CA ASP A 367 2.71 21.18 0.22
C ASP A 367 1.29 20.60 0.10
N PHE A 368 0.31 21.20 0.77
CA PHE A 368 -1.09 20.76 0.67
C PHE A 368 -1.68 21.00 -0.73
N ARG A 369 -1.37 22.13 -1.38
CA ARG A 369 -1.77 22.38 -2.78
C ARG A 369 -1.18 21.33 -3.73
N ARG A 370 0.11 21.01 -3.60
CA ARG A 370 0.77 19.97 -4.40
C ARG A 370 0.16 18.59 -4.12
N TRP A 371 -0.19 18.31 -2.87
CA TRP A 371 -0.89 17.10 -2.48
C TRP A 371 -2.26 17.00 -3.17
N VAL A 372 -3.07 18.07 -3.19
CA VAL A 372 -4.35 18.12 -3.91
C VAL A 372 -4.16 17.91 -5.41
N ALA A 373 -3.19 18.59 -6.03
CA ALA A 373 -2.87 18.41 -7.44
C ALA A 373 -2.51 16.96 -7.79
N ARG A 374 -1.77 16.28 -6.90
CA ARG A 374 -1.38 14.87 -7.06
C ARG A 374 -2.61 13.94 -7.05
N TRP A 375 -3.59 14.18 -6.18
CA TRP A 375 -4.81 13.37 -6.15
C TRP A 375 -5.68 13.61 -7.38
N ARG A 376 -5.80 14.86 -7.85
CA ARG A 376 -6.51 15.16 -9.10
C ARG A 376 -5.84 14.49 -10.31
N LEU A 377 -4.51 14.49 -10.37
CA LEU A 377 -3.74 13.75 -11.38
C LEU A 377 -4.09 12.25 -11.35
N ARG A 378 -4.11 11.64 -10.16
CA ARG A 378 -4.43 10.21 -10.01
C ARG A 378 -5.85 9.89 -10.51
N GLU A 379 -6.83 10.72 -10.18
CA GLU A 379 -8.20 10.57 -10.70
C GLU A 379 -8.25 10.76 -12.23
N ALA A 380 -7.50 11.73 -12.78
CA ALA A 380 -7.40 11.93 -14.22
C ALA A 380 -6.81 10.71 -14.94
N VAL A 381 -5.71 10.14 -14.43
CA VAL A 381 -5.09 8.92 -14.96
C VAL A 381 -6.05 7.72 -14.85
N SER A 382 -6.76 7.58 -13.72
CA SER A 382 -7.73 6.50 -13.55
C SER A 382 -8.91 6.60 -14.53
N ARG A 383 -9.44 7.82 -14.77
CA ARG A 383 -10.49 8.05 -15.77
C ARG A 383 -10.00 7.74 -17.19
N MET A 384 -8.80 8.19 -17.54
CA MET A 384 -8.17 7.89 -18.83
C MET A 384 -8.08 6.37 -19.06
N ASN A 385 -7.71 5.60 -18.03
CA ASN A 385 -7.64 4.14 -18.12
C ASN A 385 -9.01 3.49 -18.33
N LEU A 386 -10.02 3.94 -17.58
CA LEU A 386 -11.40 3.46 -17.73
C LEU A 386 -11.95 3.74 -19.14
N GLU A 387 -11.69 4.91 -19.70
CA GLU A 387 -12.10 5.23 -21.07
C GLU A 387 -11.43 4.33 -22.10
N VAL A 388 -10.13 4.04 -21.94
CA VAL A 388 -9.40 3.13 -22.84
C VAL A 388 -9.98 1.72 -22.77
N GLU A 389 -10.25 1.21 -21.57
CA GLU A 389 -10.86 -0.10 -21.36
C GLU A 389 -12.27 -0.17 -21.95
N GLU A 390 -13.08 0.88 -21.77
CA GLU A 390 -14.43 0.95 -22.32
C GLU A 390 -14.41 0.97 -23.85
N ARG A 391 -13.50 1.74 -24.47
CA ARG A 391 -13.31 1.73 -25.94
C ARG A 391 -12.92 0.36 -26.43
N HIS A 392 -11.98 -0.33 -25.78
CA HIS A 392 -11.62 -1.71 -26.14
C HIS A 392 -12.80 -2.67 -26.01
N ARG A 393 -13.58 -2.55 -24.93
CA ARG A 393 -14.79 -3.36 -24.74
C ARG A 393 -15.81 -3.11 -25.85
N ARG A 394 -16.04 -1.86 -26.25
CA ARG A 394 -16.95 -1.51 -27.36
C ARG A 394 -16.46 -2.07 -28.69
N LEU A 395 -15.17 -1.96 -29.00
CA LEU A 395 -14.58 -2.53 -30.22
C LEU A 395 -14.70 -4.05 -30.25
N ASN A 396 -14.41 -4.74 -29.14
CA ASN A 396 -14.57 -6.19 -29.04
C ASN A 396 -16.04 -6.61 -29.23
N LEU A 397 -17.00 -5.87 -28.67
CA LEU A 397 -18.43 -6.13 -28.88
C LEU A 397 -18.85 -5.89 -30.33
N GLN A 398 -18.33 -4.85 -30.98
CA GLN A 398 -18.56 -4.60 -32.40
C GLN A 398 -17.96 -5.71 -33.28
N GLU A 399 -16.76 -6.19 -32.96
CA GLU A 399 -16.13 -7.30 -33.67
C GLU A 399 -16.91 -8.61 -33.48
N MET A 400 -17.39 -8.88 -32.26
CA MET A 400 -18.25 -10.04 -31.98
C MET A 400 -19.60 -9.92 -32.71
N ALA A 401 -20.16 -8.72 -32.84
CA ALA A 401 -21.40 -8.49 -33.58
C ALA A 401 -21.19 -8.57 -35.11
N SER A 402 -20.04 -8.13 -35.63
CA SER A 402 -19.71 -8.17 -37.05
C SER A 402 -19.31 -9.56 -37.53
N ARG A 403 -18.82 -10.42 -36.62
CA ARG A 403 -18.75 -11.87 -36.84
C ARG A 403 -20.18 -12.40 -36.90
N ARG A 404 -20.83 -12.24 -38.08
CA ARG A 404 -22.09 -12.92 -38.40
C ARG A 404 -21.92 -14.36 -37.96
N PRO A 405 -22.87 -14.96 -37.22
CA PRO A 405 -22.83 -16.39 -36.98
C PRO A 405 -22.76 -17.01 -38.36
N THR A 406 -21.59 -17.56 -38.72
CA THR A 406 -21.45 -18.31 -39.96
C THR A 406 -22.61 -19.29 -39.93
N PRO A 407 -23.55 -19.22 -40.90
CA PRO A 407 -24.69 -20.11 -40.92
C PRO A 407 -24.11 -21.49 -40.74
N ALA A 408 -24.56 -22.19 -39.70
CA ALA A 408 -24.00 -23.46 -39.30
C ALA A 408 -24.00 -24.34 -40.55
N MET A 409 -22.87 -24.38 -41.26
CA MET A 409 -22.61 -25.43 -42.20
C MET A 409 -22.71 -26.66 -41.32
N SER A 410 -23.73 -27.46 -41.62
CA SER A 410 -23.94 -28.79 -41.12
C SER A 410 -22.71 -29.61 -41.51
N VAL A 411 -21.58 -29.35 -40.87
CA VAL A 411 -20.46 -30.26 -40.83
C VAL A 411 -21.06 -31.47 -40.12
N PRO A 412 -21.21 -32.62 -40.80
CA PRO A 412 -21.68 -33.82 -40.14
C PRO A 412 -20.76 -34.04 -38.95
N VAL A 413 -21.33 -33.94 -37.76
CA VAL A 413 -20.61 -34.14 -36.50
C VAL A 413 -20.17 -35.60 -36.52
N SER A 414 -18.98 -35.85 -37.05
CA SER A 414 -18.26 -37.06 -36.74
C SER A 414 -18.05 -36.99 -35.22
N ARG A 415 -18.71 -37.92 -34.51
CA ARG A 415 -18.62 -38.07 -33.06
C ARG A 415 -17.20 -38.51 -32.71
N GLY A 416 -16.23 -37.60 -32.79
CA GLY A 416 -14.88 -37.78 -32.28
C GLY A 416 -14.92 -37.84 -30.76
N GLY A 417 -14.75 -39.04 -30.20
CA GLY A 417 -14.92 -39.38 -28.77
C GLY A 417 -14.00 -38.68 -27.76
N ALA A 418 -13.21 -37.68 -28.15
CA ALA A 418 -12.23 -37.04 -27.28
C ALA A 418 -12.80 -35.93 -26.38
N ARG A 419 -13.89 -35.26 -26.77
CA ARG A 419 -14.43 -34.10 -26.00
C ARG A 419 -15.30 -34.48 -24.79
N ARG A 420 -15.77 -35.74 -24.70
CA ARG A 420 -16.56 -36.23 -23.55
C ARG A 420 -15.74 -36.44 -22.27
N ARG A 421 -14.40 -36.50 -22.34
CA ARG A 421 -13.56 -36.68 -21.14
C ARG A 421 -13.40 -35.40 -20.32
N ARG A 422 -13.23 -34.21 -20.93
CA ARG A 422 -13.02 -32.96 -20.16
C ARG A 422 -14.27 -32.47 -19.41
N GLY A 423 -15.46 -32.64 -19.98
CA GLY A 423 -16.72 -32.30 -19.29
C GLY A 423 -17.00 -33.18 -18.06
N ARG A 424 -16.62 -34.46 -18.11
CA ARG A 424 -16.72 -35.35 -16.95
C ARG A 424 -15.73 -34.99 -15.85
N VAL A 425 -14.49 -34.62 -16.19
CA VAL A 425 -13.49 -34.21 -15.18
C VAL A 425 -13.94 -32.95 -14.43
N LEU A 426 -14.52 -31.96 -15.11
CA LEU A 426 -15.04 -30.75 -14.44
C LEU A 426 -16.19 -31.08 -13.49
N LEU A 427 -17.09 -32.00 -13.88
CA LEU A 427 -18.21 -32.45 -13.06
C LEU A 427 -17.74 -33.28 -11.85
N PHE A 428 -16.70 -34.10 -12.00
CA PHE A 428 -16.08 -34.85 -10.91
C PHE A 428 -15.31 -33.98 -9.91
N VAL A 429 -14.87 -32.78 -10.29
CA VAL A 429 -14.21 -31.83 -9.37
C VAL A 429 -15.23 -30.89 -8.71
N LEU A 430 -16.23 -30.42 -9.45
CA LEU A 430 -17.25 -29.51 -8.89
C LEU A 430 -18.23 -30.20 -7.94
N ALA A 431 -18.62 -31.44 -8.21
CA ALA A 431 -19.54 -32.18 -7.34
C ALA A 431 -19.03 -32.36 -5.89
N PRO A 432 -17.78 -32.83 -5.63
CA PRO A 432 -17.27 -32.94 -4.28
C PRO A 432 -17.05 -31.58 -3.60
N LEU A 433 -16.68 -30.53 -4.35
CA LEU A 433 -16.59 -29.17 -3.81
C LEU A 433 -17.96 -28.65 -3.37
N LEU A 434 -19.00 -28.90 -4.16
CA LEU A 434 -20.38 -28.53 -3.81
C LEU A 434 -20.87 -29.32 -2.60
N LEU A 435 -20.58 -30.63 -2.54
CA LEU A 435 -20.92 -31.47 -1.39
C LEU A 435 -20.17 -31.04 -0.12
N LEU A 436 -18.89 -30.66 -0.23
CA LEU A 436 -18.11 -30.08 0.87
C LEU A 436 -18.70 -28.75 1.33
N ALA A 437 -19.11 -27.88 0.41
CA ALA A 437 -19.76 -26.62 0.74
C ALA A 437 -21.11 -26.83 1.43
N ILE A 438 -21.92 -27.79 0.96
CA ILE A 438 -23.20 -28.16 1.59
C ILE A 438 -22.96 -28.78 2.97
N ALA A 439 -21.99 -29.68 3.11
CA ALA A 439 -21.62 -30.27 4.39
C ALA A 439 -21.10 -29.23 5.39
N PHE A 440 -20.28 -28.28 4.92
CA PHE A 440 -19.81 -27.15 5.71
C PHE A 440 -20.96 -26.25 6.13
N LEU A 441 -21.85 -25.87 5.20
CA LEU A 441 -23.04 -25.10 5.54
C LEU A 441 -23.91 -25.85 6.55
N TRP A 442 -24.06 -27.16 6.44
CA TRP A 442 -24.86 -27.95 7.37
C TRP A 442 -24.23 -28.07 8.77
N LEU A 443 -22.89 -28.21 8.86
CA LEU A 443 -22.16 -28.37 10.12
C LEU A 443 -21.85 -27.04 10.83
N ALA A 444 -21.65 -25.97 10.06
CA ALA A 444 -20.99 -24.74 10.50
C ALA A 444 -21.68 -23.46 10.05
N GLY A 445 -22.54 -23.54 9.03
CA GLY A 445 -23.13 -22.36 8.41
C GLY A 445 -23.98 -21.54 9.37
N ASP A 446 -24.49 -22.16 10.44
CA ASP A 446 -25.33 -21.52 11.44
C ASP A 446 -24.50 -20.51 12.21
N ARG A 447 -23.29 -20.90 12.61
CA ARG A 447 -22.31 -20.07 13.33
C ARG A 447 -21.60 -19.09 12.41
N PHE A 448 -21.36 -19.48 11.16
CA PHE A 448 -20.68 -18.66 10.16
C PHE A 448 -21.57 -17.52 9.62
N LEU A 449 -22.88 -17.75 9.50
CA LEU A 449 -23.85 -16.77 8.99
C LEU A 449 -24.61 -16.05 10.10
N ASP A 450 -24.36 -16.35 11.37
CA ASP A 450 -25.00 -15.64 12.48
C ASP A 450 -24.49 -14.21 12.61
N ARG A 451 -25.38 -13.30 12.98
CA ARG A 451 -25.05 -11.91 13.31
C ARG A 451 -25.87 -11.47 14.51
N PHE A 452 -25.19 -10.99 15.53
CA PHE A 452 -25.84 -10.38 16.69
C PHE A 452 -24.94 -9.36 17.36
N GLU A 453 -25.57 -8.50 18.16
CA GLU A 453 -24.92 -7.53 19.02
C GLU A 453 -25.70 -7.51 20.33
N GLY A 454 -25.00 -7.48 21.45
CA GLY A 454 -25.62 -7.52 22.77
C GLY A 454 -24.61 -7.44 23.89
N ARG A 455 -25.06 -7.60 25.13
CA ARG A 455 -24.20 -7.61 26.33
C ARG A 455 -23.98 -9.05 26.78
N LEU A 456 -22.75 -9.47 26.99
CA LEU A 456 -22.46 -10.82 27.49
C LEU A 456 -22.88 -10.93 28.95
N VAL A 457 -23.81 -11.83 29.25
CA VAL A 457 -24.37 -12.04 30.59
C VAL A 457 -23.61 -13.12 31.33
N ALA A 458 -23.32 -14.23 30.67
CA ALA A 458 -22.65 -15.37 31.29
C ALA A 458 -21.89 -16.22 30.27
N VAL A 459 -20.92 -16.97 30.78
CA VAL A 459 -20.28 -18.08 30.07
C VAL A 459 -20.59 -19.35 30.86
N GLN A 460 -21.37 -20.26 30.28
CA GLN A 460 -21.81 -21.49 30.94
C GLN A 460 -21.10 -22.68 30.33
N CYS A 461 -20.38 -23.46 31.13
CA CYS A 461 -19.72 -24.69 30.71
C CYS A 461 -20.33 -25.87 31.46
N ALA A 462 -20.63 -26.96 30.75
CA ALA A 462 -21.12 -28.18 31.40
C ALA A 462 -20.03 -28.74 32.33
N ASN A 463 -20.27 -28.73 33.64
CA ASN A 463 -19.32 -29.19 34.67
C ASN A 463 -17.94 -28.51 34.60
N GLY A 464 -17.88 -27.24 34.17
CA GLY A 464 -16.62 -26.50 34.05
C GLY A 464 -15.70 -26.97 32.92
N GLN A 465 -16.20 -27.82 32.02
CA GLN A 465 -15.48 -28.30 30.84
C GLN A 465 -16.31 -28.04 29.57
N PRO A 466 -15.69 -28.07 28.37
CA PRO A 466 -16.43 -28.02 27.11
C PRO A 466 -17.50 -29.12 27.05
N PRO A 467 -18.66 -28.87 26.43
CA PRO A 467 -19.00 -27.68 25.65
C PRO A 467 -19.40 -26.48 26.54
N CYS A 468 -18.91 -25.29 26.15
CA CYS A 468 -19.29 -24.03 26.77
C CYS A 468 -20.22 -23.22 25.84
N VAL A 469 -21.07 -22.38 26.42
CA VAL A 469 -22.04 -21.52 25.73
C VAL A 469 -21.95 -20.11 26.29
N LEU A 470 -21.94 -19.11 25.40
CA LEU A 470 -22.09 -17.71 25.75
C LEU A 470 -23.57 -17.35 25.84
N ILE A 471 -23.98 -16.69 26.91
CA ILE A 471 -25.33 -16.15 27.08
C ILE A 471 -25.26 -14.64 26.85
N VAL A 472 -25.84 -14.16 25.74
CA VAL A 472 -25.76 -12.75 25.34
C VAL A 472 -27.15 -12.12 25.38
N ALA A 473 -27.32 -11.04 26.13
CA ALA A 473 -28.55 -10.24 26.12
C ALA A 473 -28.57 -9.38 24.84
N GLY A 474 -29.33 -9.82 23.83
CA GLY A 474 -29.40 -9.15 22.51
C GLY A 474 -30.45 -8.04 22.40
N GLY A 475 -31.17 -7.76 23.48
CA GLY A 475 -32.11 -6.64 23.58
C GLY A 475 -33.30 -6.72 22.60
N PRO A 476 -33.87 -5.57 22.20
CA PRO A 476 -35.03 -5.52 21.31
C PRO A 476 -34.82 -6.20 19.95
N ALA A 477 -33.59 -6.22 19.45
CA ALA A 477 -33.25 -6.86 18.19
C ALA A 477 -33.38 -8.39 18.26
N ALA A 478 -32.94 -9.00 19.38
CA ALA A 478 -33.11 -10.43 19.62
C ALA A 478 -34.59 -10.79 19.81
N LEU A 479 -35.35 -10.00 20.58
CA LEU A 479 -36.79 -10.22 20.75
C LEU A 479 -37.55 -10.14 19.42
N ALA A 480 -37.21 -9.18 18.54
CA ALA A 480 -37.79 -9.10 17.21
C ALA A 480 -37.44 -10.32 16.35
N ARG A 481 -36.23 -10.86 16.49
CA ARG A 481 -35.77 -12.09 15.82
C ARG A 481 -36.54 -13.32 16.32
N TYR A 482 -36.75 -13.45 17.64
CA TYR A 482 -37.58 -14.51 18.23
C TYR A 482 -39.04 -14.46 17.75
N ARG A 483 -39.66 -13.26 17.72
CA ARG A 483 -41.04 -13.10 17.22
C ARG A 483 -41.18 -13.52 15.76
N LYS A 484 -40.18 -13.22 14.93
CA LYS A 484 -40.14 -13.68 13.52
C LYS A 484 -40.01 -15.19 13.41
N LEU A 485 -39.32 -15.85 14.33
CA LEU A 485 -39.20 -17.30 14.38
C LEU A 485 -40.55 -17.98 14.73
N VAL A 486 -41.37 -17.36 15.57
CA VAL A 486 -42.68 -17.89 15.99
C VAL A 486 -43.79 -17.57 14.98
N ALA A 487 -43.60 -16.58 14.11
CA ALA A 487 -44.59 -16.18 13.11
C ALA A 487 -44.78 -17.25 12.00
N PRO A 488 -46.02 -17.67 11.67
CA PRO A 488 -46.29 -18.84 10.81
C PRO A 488 -46.18 -18.62 9.29
N GLU A 489 -45.60 -17.53 8.79
CA GLU A 489 -45.71 -17.19 7.37
C GLU A 489 -44.39 -17.37 6.60
N ASN A 490 -44.41 -18.32 5.64
CA ASN A 490 -43.38 -18.76 4.68
C ASN A 490 -42.50 -19.95 5.10
N TRP A 491 -42.81 -21.11 4.52
CA TRP A 491 -42.15 -22.39 4.85
C TRP A 491 -40.65 -22.43 4.51
N PHE A 492 -40.22 -21.78 3.42
CA PHE A 492 -38.82 -21.82 2.94
C PHE A 492 -37.91 -20.84 3.68
N ALA A 493 -38.36 -19.60 3.89
CA ALA A 493 -37.68 -18.63 4.76
C ALA A 493 -37.65 -19.12 6.22
N GLY A 494 -38.71 -19.81 6.64
CA GLY A 494 -38.80 -20.43 7.96
C GLY A 494 -37.84 -21.59 8.18
N LEU A 495 -37.34 -22.28 7.15
CA LEU A 495 -36.43 -23.43 7.34
C LEU A 495 -35.00 -22.98 7.68
N LEU A 496 -34.46 -22.03 6.90
CA LEU A 496 -33.16 -21.41 7.16
C LEU A 496 -33.19 -20.48 8.37
N GLY A 497 -34.28 -19.71 8.53
CA GLY A 497 -34.52 -18.87 9.70
C GLY A 497 -34.61 -19.69 10.99
N ARG A 498 -35.44 -20.75 11.04
CA ARG A 498 -35.51 -21.64 12.23
C ARG A 498 -34.19 -22.34 12.53
N TRP A 499 -33.37 -22.61 11.53
CA TRP A 499 -32.06 -23.22 11.74
C TRP A 499 -31.04 -22.23 12.34
N LEU A 500 -31.01 -20.98 11.87
CA LEU A 500 -30.13 -19.93 12.42
C LEU A 500 -30.60 -19.37 13.77
N ASP A 501 -31.92 -19.27 13.97
CA ASP A 501 -32.56 -18.49 15.03
C ASP A 501 -32.95 -19.34 16.27
N ARG A 502 -32.73 -20.66 16.25
CA ARG A 502 -32.91 -21.57 17.40
C ARG A 502 -32.11 -21.18 18.66
N ARG A 503 -31.14 -20.29 18.50
CA ARG A 503 -30.28 -19.79 19.58
C ARG A 503 -30.87 -18.60 20.32
N VAL A 504 -31.92 -17.98 19.77
CA VAL A 504 -32.58 -16.85 20.43
C VAL A 504 -33.71 -17.40 21.30
N ARG A 505 -33.67 -17.10 22.59
CA ARG A 505 -34.72 -17.47 23.55
C ARG A 505 -35.82 -16.42 23.60
N GLU A 506 -36.94 -16.80 24.21
CA GLU A 506 -38.13 -15.95 24.35
C GLU A 506 -37.85 -14.64 25.10
N ASP A 507 -36.91 -14.68 26.06
CA ASP A 507 -36.47 -13.52 26.84
C ASP A 507 -35.52 -12.59 26.07
N GLY A 508 -35.19 -12.89 24.81
CA GLY A 508 -34.25 -12.11 24.00
C GLY A 508 -32.78 -12.38 24.30
N THR A 509 -32.47 -13.44 25.06
CA THR A 509 -31.11 -13.94 25.20
C THR A 509 -30.71 -14.77 23.98
N ILE A 510 -29.42 -14.74 23.64
CA ILE A 510 -28.82 -15.49 22.54
C ILE A 510 -27.81 -16.45 23.13
N GLU A 511 -27.97 -17.74 22.85
CA GLU A 511 -27.07 -18.79 23.26
C GLU A 511 -26.09 -19.13 22.14
N TYR A 512 -24.82 -18.77 22.32
CA TYR A 512 -23.79 -19.00 21.32
C TYR A 512 -22.80 -20.08 21.76
N PRO A 513 -22.79 -21.28 21.16
CA PRO A 513 -21.89 -22.36 21.54
C PRO A 513 -20.44 -22.03 21.15
N LEU A 514 -19.52 -22.31 22.07
CA LEU A 514 -18.07 -22.21 21.86
C LEU A 514 -17.47 -23.53 21.34
N SER A 515 -18.24 -24.59 21.25
CA SER A 515 -17.79 -25.87 20.71
C SER A 515 -18.07 -26.03 19.21
N PHE A 516 -17.05 -26.51 18.49
CA PHE A 516 -17.10 -26.74 17.05
C PHE A 516 -16.55 -28.13 16.69
N PRO A 517 -16.99 -28.73 15.57
CA PRO A 517 -16.49 -30.03 15.11
C PRO A 517 -14.96 -30.10 14.88
N TRP A 518 -14.29 -28.95 14.72
CA TRP A 518 -12.84 -28.85 14.46
C TRP A 518 -12.07 -28.17 15.60
N GLY A 519 -12.69 -28.01 16.78
CA GLY A 519 -12.04 -27.49 17.98
C GLY A 519 -12.91 -26.51 18.76
N ASP A 520 -12.66 -26.38 20.05
CA ASP A 520 -13.39 -25.48 20.93
C ASP A 520 -12.70 -24.11 21.04
N ILE A 521 -13.48 -23.04 21.12
CA ILE A 521 -12.94 -21.73 21.49
C ILE A 521 -12.84 -21.69 23.02
N PRO A 522 -11.66 -21.38 23.60
CA PRO A 522 -11.47 -21.33 25.05
C PRO A 522 -12.42 -20.32 25.70
N ALA A 523 -13.20 -20.79 26.69
CA ALA A 523 -14.18 -19.98 27.43
C ALA A 523 -13.51 -18.84 28.21
N GLU A 524 -12.26 -19.05 28.64
CA GLU A 524 -11.44 -18.10 29.38
C GLU A 524 -11.27 -16.77 28.63
N ARG A 525 -11.31 -16.81 27.29
CA ARG A 525 -11.23 -15.63 26.43
C ARG A 525 -12.39 -14.66 26.65
N TYR A 526 -13.54 -15.15 27.12
CA TYR A 526 -14.76 -14.35 27.28
C TYR A 526 -15.12 -14.06 28.73
N LEU A 527 -14.42 -14.64 29.71
CA LEU A 527 -14.70 -14.37 31.13
C LEU A 527 -14.51 -12.89 31.49
N GLY A 528 -13.47 -12.24 30.93
CA GLY A 528 -13.25 -10.79 31.10
C GLY A 528 -14.24 -9.90 30.33
N CYS A 529 -15.15 -10.50 29.56
CA CYS A 529 -16.13 -9.81 28.74
C CYS A 529 -17.53 -9.85 29.33
N ILE A 530 -17.72 -10.49 30.49
CA ILE A 530 -19.00 -10.46 31.21
C ILE A 530 -19.33 -8.98 31.47
N ASP A 531 -20.58 -8.61 31.22
CA ASP A 531 -21.10 -7.25 31.26
C ASP A 531 -20.61 -6.28 30.17
N GLN A 532 -19.77 -6.74 29.24
CA GLN A 532 -19.29 -5.92 28.12
C GLN A 532 -20.11 -6.15 26.84
N PRO A 533 -20.12 -5.17 25.91
CA PRO A 533 -20.72 -5.36 24.60
C PRO A 533 -19.94 -6.40 23.78
N VAL A 534 -20.67 -7.35 23.21
CA VAL A 534 -20.16 -8.40 22.33
C VAL A 534 -20.88 -8.33 20.99
N LYS A 535 -20.11 -8.44 19.92
CA LYS A 535 -20.59 -8.36 18.54
C LYS A 535 -20.13 -9.54 17.70
N LYS A 536 -21.07 -10.22 17.08
CA LYS A 536 -20.85 -11.30 16.13
C LYS A 536 -21.03 -10.77 14.70
N LEU A 537 -19.96 -10.82 13.91
CA LEU A 537 -19.98 -10.43 12.50
C LEU A 537 -20.22 -11.64 11.59
N LEU A 538 -20.81 -11.40 10.41
CA LEU A 538 -20.91 -12.42 9.37
C LEU A 538 -19.53 -12.95 9.00
N PHE A 539 -19.46 -14.25 8.69
CA PHE A 539 -18.25 -14.96 8.26
C PHE A 539 -17.14 -15.03 9.32
N THR A 540 -17.48 -14.83 10.59
CA THR A 540 -16.57 -15.06 11.72
C THR A 540 -17.04 -16.27 12.52
N PHE A 541 -16.15 -16.98 13.21
CA PHE A 541 -16.51 -18.07 14.13
C PHE A 541 -16.52 -17.65 15.61
N ALA A 542 -15.77 -16.61 15.98
CA ALA A 542 -15.75 -16.05 17.32
C ALA A 542 -16.54 -14.73 17.38
N PRO A 543 -17.41 -14.49 18.38
CA PRO A 543 -17.85 -13.14 18.69
C PRO A 543 -16.67 -12.25 19.11
N LEU A 544 -16.71 -10.99 18.73
CA LEU A 544 -15.75 -9.99 19.14
C LEU A 544 -16.23 -9.37 20.45
N CYS A 545 -15.40 -9.49 21.47
CA CYS A 545 -15.59 -8.75 22.71
C CYS A 545 -14.98 -7.36 22.52
N ASN A 546 -15.83 -6.33 22.49
CA ASN A 546 -15.36 -4.96 22.57
C ASN A 546 -15.00 -4.70 24.04
N SER A 547 -13.79 -5.09 24.44
CA SER A 547 -13.09 -4.20 25.36
C SER A 547 -12.93 -2.90 24.58
N GLY A 548 -13.51 -1.81 25.06
CA GLY A 548 -13.11 -0.49 24.56
C GLY A 548 -11.57 -0.35 24.58
N PRO A 549 -11.03 0.65 23.86
CA PRO A 549 -9.63 0.74 23.41
C PRO A 549 -8.55 0.20 24.37
#